data_AF-T1BBY9-F1
#
_entry.id   AF-T1BBY9-F1
#
_cell.length_a   1.000
_cell.length_b   1.000
_cell.length_c   1.000
_cell.angle_alpha   90.00
_cell.angle_beta   90.00
_cell.angle_gamma   90.00
#
_symmetry.space_group_name_H-M   'P 1'
#
loop_
_entity.id
_entity.type
_entity.pdbx_description
1 polymer ?
#
loop_
_entity_poly.entity_id
_entity_poly.type
_entity_poly.pdbx_seq_one_letter_code
_entity_poly.pdbx_strand_id
1 'polypeptide(L)'
;MTEAAVLAAGYAPAVGFIHTGKPLSFVYDIADVYKFETVVPVAFRVAAKSHGNPEQAVRLGCRDIFRETRLLERIIPDIETILAAGEIKPPEPPEDALPPAIPNPEKIGDAGHRG
;
A
#
# COMPACT_ATOMS: atom_id res chain seq x y z
N MET A 1 -1.99 -4.90 3.37
CA MET A 1 -1.67 -3.46 3.35
C MET A 1 -1.76 -2.93 1.92
N THR A 2 -0.97 -3.44 0.97
CA THR A 2 -1.04 -3.03 -0.44
C THR A 2 -2.42 -3.18 -1.08
N GLU A 3 -3.13 -4.29 -0.85
CA GLU A 3 -4.51 -4.46 -1.32
C GLU A 3 -5.45 -3.35 -0.84
N ALA A 4 -5.34 -2.96 0.44
CA ALA A 4 -6.14 -1.87 0.98
C ALA A 4 -5.82 -0.53 0.32
N ALA A 5 -4.55 -0.27 -0.01
CA ALA A 5 -4.14 0.93 -0.74
C ALA A 5 -4.68 0.94 -2.18
N VAL A 6 -4.60 -0.20 -2.89
CA VAL A 6 -5.16 -0.37 -4.23
C VAL A 6 -6.66 -0.10 -4.25
N LEU A 7 -7.40 -0.69 -3.30
CA LEU A 7 -8.85 -0.47 -3.18
C LEU A 7 -9.19 0.97 -2.78
N ALA A 8 -8.43 1.55 -1.84
CA ALA A 8 -8.66 2.94 -1.40
C ALA A 8 -8.37 3.96 -2.51
N ALA A 9 -7.45 3.64 -3.43
CA ALA A 9 -7.17 4.41 -4.63
C ALA A 9 -8.22 4.20 -5.74
N GLY A 10 -9.20 3.31 -5.54
CA GLY A 10 -10.27 3.05 -6.51
C GLY A 10 -9.90 2.08 -7.64
N TYR A 11 -8.78 1.36 -7.51
CA TYR A 11 -8.31 0.41 -8.53
C TYR A 11 -8.70 -1.03 -8.21
N ALA A 12 -8.75 -1.86 -9.26
CA ALA A 12 -9.13 -3.27 -9.16
C ALA A 12 -7.90 -4.16 -8.82
N PRO A 13 -7.90 -4.91 -7.70
CA PRO A 13 -6.81 -5.81 -7.33
C PRO A 13 -6.46 -6.88 -8.38
N ALA A 14 -7.44 -7.32 -9.16
CA ALA A 14 -7.30 -8.42 -10.11
C ALA A 14 -6.67 -8.02 -11.45
N VAL A 15 -6.55 -6.72 -11.75
CA VAL A 15 -6.08 -6.23 -13.06
C VAL A 15 -4.62 -5.77 -12.95
N GLY A 16 -3.69 -6.73 -12.95
CA GLY A 16 -2.25 -6.45 -12.94
C GLY A 16 -1.65 -6.35 -14.35
N PHE A 17 -0.40 -5.89 -14.40
CA PHE A 17 0.43 -5.71 -15.58
C PHE A 17 1.50 -6.82 -15.69
N ILE A 18 2.32 -7.01 -14.65
CA ILE A 18 3.38 -8.04 -14.64
C ILE A 18 2.79 -9.38 -14.20
N HIS A 19 2.05 -9.37 -13.10
CA HIS A 19 1.31 -10.52 -12.63
C HIS A 19 -0.10 -10.50 -13.22
N THR A 20 -0.51 -11.56 -13.91
CA THR A 20 -1.84 -11.65 -14.54
C THR A 20 -2.56 -12.95 -14.18
N GLY A 21 -3.89 -12.96 -14.35
CA GLY A 21 -4.73 -14.16 -14.16
C GLY A 21 -4.98 -14.57 -12.70
N LYS A 22 -4.68 -13.70 -11.72
CA LYS A 22 -4.93 -13.96 -10.29
C LYS A 22 -5.76 -12.83 -9.66
N PRO A 23 -6.59 -13.12 -8.64
CA PRO A 23 -7.41 -12.10 -7.97
C PRO A 23 -6.63 -10.92 -7.35
N LEU A 24 -5.33 -11.11 -7.06
CA LEU A 24 -4.45 -10.12 -6.42
C LEU A 24 -3.29 -9.70 -7.33
N SER A 25 -3.45 -9.85 -8.64
CA SER A 25 -2.44 -9.54 -9.64
C SER A 25 -1.82 -8.16 -9.47
N PHE A 26 -2.61 -7.09 -9.40
CA PHE A 26 -2.10 -5.73 -9.24
C PHE A 26 -1.49 -5.48 -7.85
N VAL A 27 -2.00 -6.18 -6.83
CA VAL A 27 -1.45 -6.11 -5.47
C VAL A 27 -0.01 -6.62 -5.44
N TYR A 28 0.31 -7.67 -6.20
CA TYR A 28 1.69 -8.16 -6.30
C TYR A 28 2.60 -7.21 -7.07
N ASP A 29 2.12 -6.63 -8.17
CA ASP A 29 2.89 -5.65 -8.94
C ASP A 29 3.32 -4.47 -8.07
N ILE A 30 2.38 -3.90 -7.30
CA ILE A 30 2.67 -2.77 -6.41
C ILE A 30 3.50 -3.21 -5.20
N ALA A 31 3.20 -4.35 -4.58
CA ALA A 31 3.97 -4.82 -3.42
C ALA A 31 5.45 -5.09 -3.76
N ASP A 32 5.72 -5.54 -4.98
CA ASP A 32 7.06 -5.88 -5.45
C ASP A 32 7.98 -4.66 -5.58
N VAL A 33 7.43 -3.47 -5.79
CA VAL A 33 8.19 -2.20 -5.79
C VAL A 33 8.84 -1.95 -4.41
N TYR A 34 8.18 -2.34 -3.32
CA TYR A 34 8.61 -1.99 -1.95
C TYR A 34 9.17 -3.15 -1.13
N LYS A 35 8.97 -4.41 -1.57
CA LYS A 35 9.26 -5.58 -0.73
C LYS A 35 10.73 -5.65 -0.28
N PHE A 36 11.66 -5.19 -1.11
CA PHE A 36 13.09 -5.18 -0.80
C PHE A 36 13.54 -4.01 0.08
N GLU A 37 12.80 -2.91 0.08
CA GLU A 37 13.02 -1.79 1.01
C GLU A 37 12.51 -2.13 2.42
N THR A 38 11.47 -2.98 2.51
CA THR A 38 10.68 -3.14 3.74
C THR A 38 10.65 -4.58 4.26
N VAL A 39 9.81 -5.43 3.68
CA VAL A 39 9.45 -6.76 4.22
C VAL A 39 10.61 -7.74 4.17
N VAL A 40 11.37 -7.77 3.08
CA VAL A 40 12.45 -8.76 2.88
C VAL A 40 13.56 -8.59 3.92
N PRO A 41 14.12 -7.38 4.17
CA PRO A 41 15.09 -7.18 5.25
C PRO A 41 14.57 -7.60 6.64
N VAL A 42 13.28 -7.35 6.94
CA VAL A 42 12.65 -7.78 8.20
C VAL A 42 12.64 -9.31 8.30
N ALA A 43 12.21 -10.00 7.24
CA ALA A 43 12.17 -11.46 7.21
C ALA A 43 13.56 -12.08 7.45
N PHE A 44 14.60 -11.58 6.77
CA PHE A 44 15.97 -12.06 6.96
C PHE A 44 16.50 -11.78 8.37
N ARG A 45 16.18 -10.61 8.95
CA ARG A 45 16.57 -10.27 10.34
C ARG A 45 15.92 -11.19 11.37
N VAL A 46 14.66 -11.58 11.14
CA VAL A 46 13.96 -12.54 11.98
C VAL A 46 14.54 -13.95 11.80
N ALA A 47 14.76 -14.38 10.56
CA ALA A 47 15.33 -15.69 10.25
C ALA A 47 16.74 -15.88 10.80
N ALA A 48 17.53 -14.82 10.90
CA ALA A 48 18.89 -14.85 11.46
C ALA A 48 18.95 -15.12 12.97
N LYS A 49 17.81 -15.10 13.69
CA LYS A 49 17.73 -15.36 15.13
C LYS A 49 16.79 -16.53 15.42
N SER A 50 17.05 -17.24 16.50
CA SER A 50 16.14 -18.28 16.99
C SER A 50 14.92 -17.62 17.66
N HIS A 51 13.75 -17.72 17.03
CA HIS A 51 12.48 -17.24 17.56
C HIS A 51 11.56 -18.43 17.81
N GLY A 52 10.91 -18.48 18.99
CA GLY A 52 9.87 -19.48 19.25
C GLY A 52 8.62 -19.30 18.38
N ASN A 53 8.40 -18.08 17.84
CA ASN A 53 7.33 -17.77 16.91
C ASN A 53 7.81 -16.76 15.83
N PRO A 54 8.45 -17.24 14.74
CA PRO A 54 9.00 -16.37 13.70
C PRO A 54 7.90 -15.62 12.92
N GLU A 55 6.72 -16.20 12.74
CA GLU A 55 5.61 -15.55 12.03
C GLU A 55 5.16 -14.28 12.78
N GLN A 56 4.93 -14.39 14.09
CA GLN A 56 4.57 -13.24 14.91
C GLN A 56 5.66 -12.16 14.88
N ALA A 57 6.93 -12.56 14.98
CA ALA A 57 8.06 -11.64 14.93
C ALA A 57 8.14 -10.88 13.59
N VAL A 58 7.93 -11.57 12.46
CA VAL A 58 7.87 -10.91 11.14
C VAL A 58 6.67 -9.97 11.06
N ARG A 59 5.48 -10.38 11.52
CA ARG A 59 4.27 -9.53 11.47
C ARG A 59 4.43 -8.25 12.27
N LEU A 60 5.01 -8.33 13.47
CA LEU A 60 5.32 -7.16 14.30
C LEU A 60 6.35 -6.25 13.61
N GLY A 61 7.44 -6.82 13.09
CA GLY A 61 8.44 -6.05 12.35
C GLY A 61 7.88 -5.38 11.09
N CYS A 62 7.02 -6.07 10.34
CA CYS A 62 6.31 -5.51 9.19
C CYS A 62 5.38 -4.36 9.59
N ARG A 63 4.63 -4.50 10.68
CA ARG A 63 3.77 -3.42 11.21
C ARG A 63 4.62 -2.19 11.53
N ASP A 64 5.73 -2.38 12.22
CA ASP A 64 6.58 -1.29 12.68
C ASP A 64 7.26 -0.59 11.48
N ILE A 65 7.84 -1.34 10.53
CA ILE A 65 8.47 -0.75 9.34
C ILE A 65 7.47 -0.02 8.44
N PHE A 66 6.22 -0.52 8.30
CA PHE A 66 5.20 0.18 7.52
C PHE A 66 4.81 1.52 8.16
N ARG A 67 4.78 1.59 9.50
CA ARG A 67 4.53 2.82 10.24
C ARG A 67 5.70 3.79 10.13
N GLU A 68 6.93 3.32 10.37
CA GLU A 68 8.15 4.13 10.33
C GLU A 68 8.40 4.74 8.94
N THR A 69 8.14 3.98 7.87
CA THR A 69 8.32 4.43 6.49
C THR A 69 7.11 5.18 5.92
N ARG A 70 6.01 5.29 6.69
CA ARG A 70 4.72 5.83 6.25
C ARG A 70 4.27 5.24 4.91
N LEU A 71 4.46 3.92 4.75
CA LEU A 71 4.39 3.26 3.44
C LEU A 71 3.02 3.40 2.77
N LEU A 72 1.92 3.41 3.54
CA LEU A 72 0.57 3.62 3.01
C LEU A 72 0.41 4.99 2.34
N GLU A 73 1.04 6.03 2.88
CA GLU A 73 0.97 7.38 2.31
C GLU A 73 1.78 7.51 1.02
N ARG A 74 2.77 6.63 0.82
CA ARG A 74 3.59 6.57 -0.40
C ARG A 74 2.91 5.76 -1.51
N ILE A 75 2.32 4.60 -1.17
CA ILE A 75 1.75 3.68 -2.17
C ILE A 75 0.65 4.35 -3.01
N ILE A 76 -0.25 5.12 -2.39
CA ILE A 76 -1.38 5.72 -3.11
C ILE A 76 -0.92 6.65 -4.25
N PRO A 77 -0.10 7.70 -4.00
CA PRO A 77 0.40 8.55 -5.09
C PRO A 77 1.36 7.83 -6.05
N ASP A 78 2.08 6.80 -5.57
CA ASP A 78 2.97 6.02 -6.44
C ASP A 78 2.16 5.15 -7.43
N ILE A 79 0.99 4.62 -7.04
CA ILE A 79 0.09 3.91 -7.97
C ILE A 79 -0.30 4.83 -9.13
N GLU A 80 -0.71 6.08 -8.84
CA GLU A 80 -1.04 7.07 -9.88
C GLU A 80 0.15 7.34 -10.80
N THR A 81 1.35 7.47 -10.23
CA THR A 81 2.59 7.70 -10.99
C THR A 81 2.90 6.52 -11.91
N ILE A 82 2.75 5.29 -11.43
CA ILE A 82 2.97 4.07 -12.21
C ILE A 82 1.97 3.97 -13.37
N LEU A 83 0.69 4.27 -13.13
CA LEU A 83 -0.34 4.21 -14.16
C LEU A 83 -0.21 5.34 -15.19
N ALA A 84 0.21 6.54 -14.76
CA ALA A 84 0.46 7.68 -15.64
C ALA A 84 1.59 7.42 -16.66
N ALA A 85 2.49 6.48 -16.38
CA ALA A 85 3.52 6.04 -17.34
C ALA A 85 2.92 5.38 -18.59
N GLY A 86 1.64 5.01 -18.58
CA GLY A 86 0.92 4.57 -19.77
C GLY A 86 0.58 5.69 -20.77
N GLU A 87 0.86 6.96 -20.43
CA GLU A 87 0.58 8.15 -21.26
C GLU A 87 -0.90 8.31 -21.68
N ILE A 88 -1.81 7.65 -20.95
CA ILE A 88 -3.26 7.78 -21.13
C ILE A 88 -3.76 8.77 -20.08
N LYS A 89 -4.52 9.78 -20.53
CA LYS A 89 -5.18 10.73 -19.62
C LYS A 89 -6.14 9.95 -18.70
N PRO A 90 -6.04 10.10 -17.37
CA PRO A 90 -7.00 9.51 -16.44
C PRO A 90 -8.44 9.95 -16.77
N PRO A 91 -9.45 9.09 -16.53
CA PRO A 91 -10.84 9.46 -16.72
C PRO A 91 -11.22 10.60 -15.78
N GLU A 92 -12.00 11.55 -16.29
CA GLU A 92 -12.62 12.56 -15.44
C GLU A 92 -13.71 11.90 -14.56
N PRO A 93 -13.96 12.42 -13.35
CA PRO A 93 -15.09 11.98 -12.55
C PRO A 93 -16.43 12.14 -13.31
N PRO A 94 -17.41 11.23 -13.11
CA PRO A 94 -18.76 11.39 -13.66
C PRO A 94 -19.42 12.70 -13.24
N GLU A 95 -20.32 13.26 -14.06
CA GLU A 95 -21.01 14.53 -13.77
C GLU A 95 -21.86 14.47 -12.48
N ASP A 96 -22.37 13.29 -12.14
CA ASP A 96 -23.18 13.03 -10.95
C ASP A 96 -22.35 12.58 -9.73
N ALA A 97 -21.01 12.61 -9.83
CA ALA A 97 -20.13 12.29 -8.71
C ALA A 97 -20.34 13.31 -7.58
N LEU A 98 -20.86 12.82 -6.46
CA LEU A 98 -20.98 13.62 -5.24
C LEU A 98 -19.61 13.76 -4.57
N PRO A 99 -19.27 14.95 -4.04
CA PRO A 99 -18.09 15.09 -3.21
C PRO A 99 -18.22 14.22 -1.94
N PRO A 100 -17.12 13.91 -1.26
CA PRO A 100 -17.18 13.24 0.04
C PRO A 100 -18.19 13.94 0.97
N ALA A 101 -19.13 13.16 1.51
CA ALA A 101 -20.19 13.68 2.39
C ALA A 101 -19.62 14.32 3.67
N ILE A 102 -18.45 13.86 4.10
CA ILE A 102 -17.68 14.44 5.19
C ILE A 102 -16.49 15.16 4.54
N PRO A 103 -16.41 16.49 4.64
CA PRO A 103 -15.23 17.22 4.20
C PRO A 103 -14.00 16.68 4.91
N ASN A 104 -12.90 16.52 4.18
CA ASN A 104 -11.64 16.21 4.84
C ASN A 104 -11.32 17.33 5.85
N PRO A 105 -11.01 17.00 7.11
CA PRO A 105 -10.52 18.00 8.04
C PRO A 105 -9.29 18.67 7.41
N GLU A 106 -9.14 19.98 7.60
CA GLU A 106 -7.84 20.63 7.40
C GLU A 106 -6.81 19.77 8.14
N LYS A 107 -5.73 19.37 7.48
CA LYS A 107 -4.77 18.36 7.98
C LYS A 107 -4.43 18.60 9.45
N ILE A 108 -5.16 17.98 10.37
CA ILE A 108 -4.77 17.82 11.76
C ILE A 108 -3.80 16.66 11.72
N GLY A 109 -2.53 17.01 11.48
CA GLY A 109 -1.45 16.20 12.00
C GLY A 109 -1.74 15.98 13.49
N ASP A 110 -1.92 14.72 13.83
CA ASP A 110 -1.66 14.17 15.15
C ASP A 110 -2.61 14.52 16.32
N ALA A 111 -3.86 14.06 16.25
CA ALA A 111 -4.71 13.91 17.45
C ALA A 111 -4.78 12.45 17.96
N GLY A 112 -3.97 11.55 17.39
CA GLY A 112 -4.11 10.10 17.56
C GLY A 112 -2.88 9.34 18.07
N HIS A 113 -1.72 9.97 18.25
CA HIS A 113 -0.57 9.32 18.90
C HIS A 113 -0.89 9.00 20.36
N ARG A 114 -1.42 7.79 20.59
CA ARG A 114 -1.34 7.14 21.89
C ARG A 114 -0.21 6.12 21.84
N GLY A 115 1.00 6.61 22.12
CA GLY A 115 2.16 5.80 22.54
C GLY A 115 2.92 5.07 21.45
#